data_AF-A0A660YNL6-F1
#
_entry.id   AF-A0A660YNL6-F1
#
_cell.length_a   1.000
_cell.length_b   1.000
_cell.length_c   1.000
_cell.angle_alpha   90.00
_cell.angle_beta   90.00
_cell.angle_gamma   90.00
#
_symmetry.space_group_name_H-M   'P 1'
#
loop_
_entity.id
_entity.type
_entity.pdbx_description
1 polymer ?
#
loop_
_entity_poly.entity_id
_entity_poly.type
_entity_poly.pdbx_seq_one_letter_code
_entity_poly.pdbx_strand_id
1 'polypeptide(L)' 'FFSKFIVALTFIVPLLVFSLPIAIIFSVIWGLSLLSLFSFSIAKQQDVKPWKVIIEHLIIASIVIVATHYIGDWIGSAFG' A
#
# COMPACT_ATOMS: atom_id res chain seq x y z
N PHE A 1 6.58 1.37 17.22
CA PHE A 1 6.08 -0.02 17.12
C PHE A 1 4.55 -0.04 17.05
N PHE A 2 3.84 0.47 18.07
CA PHE A 2 2.37 0.52 18.10
C PHE A 2 1.70 1.20 16.89
N SER A 3 2.27 2.30 16.36
CA SER A 3 1.72 2.97 15.16
C SER A 3 1.68 2.04 13.95
N LYS A 4 2.79 1.34 13.66
CA LYS A 4 2.88 0.37 12.56
C LYS A 4 1.93 -0.82 12.79
N PHE A 5 1.76 -1.25 14.04
CA PHE A 5 0.83 -2.32 14.39
C PHE A 5 -0.63 -1.93 14.12
N ILE A 6 -1.07 -0.77 14.59
CA ILE A 6 -2.45 -0.28 14.39
C ILE A 6 -2.73 -0.10 12.89
N VAL A 7 -1.78 0.50 12.16
CA VAL A 7 -1.91 0.66 10.70
C VAL A 7 -2.00 -0.70 10.01
N ALA A 8 -1.14 -1.66 10.36
CA ALA A 8 -1.22 -3.01 9.81
C ALA A 8 -2.57 -3.69 10.09
N LEU A 9 -3.13 -3.48 11.29
CA LEU A 9 -4.43 -4.02 11.67
C LEU A 9 -5.57 -3.52 10.77
N THR A 10 -5.48 -2.30 10.24
CA THR A 10 -6.51 -1.77 9.32
C THR A 10 -6.63 -2.57 8.02
N PHE A 11 -5.55 -3.25 7.58
CA PHE A 11 -5.59 -4.08 6.37
C PHE A 11 -6.35 -5.38 6.55
N ILE A 12 -6.66 -5.80 7.79
CA ILE A 12 -7.48 -6.99 8.01
C ILE A 12 -8.96 -6.73 7.69
N VAL A 13 -9.41 -5.48 7.79
CA VAL A 13 -10.83 -5.12 7.66
C VAL A 13 -11.35 -5.43 6.26
N PRO A 14 -10.70 -5.03 5.15
CA PRO A 14 -11.16 -5.41 3.81
C PRO A 14 -11.19 -6.92 3.57
N LEU A 15 -10.24 -7.67 4.16
CA LEU A 15 -10.17 -9.13 4.02
C LEU A 15 -11.29 -9.87 4.74
N LEU A 16 -11.82 -9.33 5.84
CA LEU A 16 -12.93 -9.93 6.59
C LEU A 16 -14.30 -9.64 5.96
N VAL A 17 -14.42 -8.53 5.23
CA VAL A 17 -15.71 -8.06 4.70
C VAL A 17 -15.92 -8.47 3.24
N PHE A 18 -14.87 -8.51 2.44
CA PHE A 18 -14.96 -8.73 0.99
C PHE A 18 -14.35 -10.05 0.55
N SER A 19 -14.74 -10.55 -0.63
CA SER A 19 -14.07 -11.68 -1.27
C SER A 19 -12.64 -11.30 -1.66
N LEU A 20 -11.73 -12.28 -1.71
CA LEU A 20 -10.29 -12.08 -1.88
C LEU A 20 -9.91 -11.08 -2.99
N PRO A 21 -10.47 -11.14 -4.21
CA PRO A 21 -10.10 -10.20 -5.28
C PRO A 21 -10.51 -8.76 -4.96
N ILE A 22 -11.71 -8.59 -4.40
CA ILE A 22 -12.25 -7.27 -4.03
C ILE A 22 -11.49 -6.73 -2.81
N ALA A 23 -11.20 -7.59 -1.83
CA ALA A 23 -10.44 -7.24 -0.63
C ALA A 23 -9.03 -6.72 -0.95
N ILE A 24 -8.34 -7.33 -1.92
CA ILE A 24 -7.02 -6.88 -2.38
C ILE A 24 -7.11 -5.48 -2.97
N ILE A 25 -8.08 -5.20 -3.86
CA ILE A 25 -8.26 -3.88 -4.48
C ILE A 25 -8.49 -2.80 -3.41
N PHE A 26 -9.40 -3.05 -2.47
CA PHE A 26 -9.67 -2.12 -1.38
C PHE A 26 -8.43 -1.90 -0.48
N SER A 27 -7.68 -2.97 -0.20
CA SER A 27 -6.45 -2.89 0.60
C SER A 27 -5.36 -2.08 -0.10
N VAL A 28 -5.20 -2.22 -1.42
CA VAL A 28 -4.25 -1.44 -2.21
C VAL A 28 -4.63 0.05 -2.22
N ILE A 29 -5.91 0.36 -2.48
CA ILE A 29 -6.39 1.75 -2.45
C ILE A 29 -6.18 2.38 -1.07
N TRP A 30 -6.51 1.65 0.00
CA TRP A 30 -6.29 2.09 1.38
C TRP A 30 -4.81 2.33 1.69
N GLY A 31 -3.94 1.40 1.30
CA GLY A 31 -2.49 1.51 1.50
C GLY A 31 -1.88 2.71 0.77
N LEU A 32 -2.24 2.92 -0.50
CA LEU A 32 -1.77 4.08 -1.28
C LEU A 32 -2.29 5.40 -0.72
N SER A 33 -3.53 5.43 -0.22
CA SER A 33 -4.12 6.61 0.43
C SER A 33 -3.38 6.97 1.71
N LEU A 34 -3.10 5.98 2.57
CA LEU A 34 -2.30 6.17 3.79
C LEU A 34 -0.89 6.66 3.47
N LEU A 35 -0.24 6.04 2.47
CA LEU A 35 1.10 6.45 2.03
C LEU A 35 1.12 7.90 1.56
N SER A 36 0.10 8.32 0.80
CA SER A 36 -0.04 9.69 0.33
C SER A 36 -0.28 10.68 1.48
N LEU A 37 -1.17 10.34 2.42
CA LEU A 37 -1.46 11.18 3.60
C LEU A 37 -0.22 11.35 4.49
N PHE A 38 0.51 10.27 4.76
CA PHE A 38 1.74 10.34 5.55
C PHE A 38 2.83 11.11 4.81
N SER A 39 3.01 10.86 3.51
CA SER A 39 3.98 11.59 2.69
C SER A 39 3.67 13.09 2.65
N PHE A 40 2.39 13.47 2.53
CA PHE A 40 1.96 14.86 2.59
C PHE A 40 2.27 15.50 3.94
N SER A 41 1.92 14.81 5.04
CA SER A 41 2.12 15.33 6.40
C SER A 41 3.61 15.56 6.70
N ILE A 42 4.46 14.59 6.33
CA ILE A 42 5.92 14.69 6.50
C ILE A 42 6.50 15.81 5.63
N ALA A 43 6.09 15.89 4.37
CA ALA A 43 6.58 16.92 3.46
C ALA A 43 6.21 18.34 3.92
N LYS A 44 4.99 18.51 4.45
CA LYS A 44 4.54 19.77 5.05
C LYS A 44 5.37 20.16 6.27
N GLN A 45 5.79 19.19 7.10
CA GLN A 45 6.66 19.44 8.25
C GLN A 45 8.10 19.76 7.84
N GLN A 46 8.58 19.23 6.71
CA GLN A 46 9.93 19.41 6.22
C GLN A 46 10.09 20.59 5.24
N ASP A 47 9.04 21.40 5.05
CA ASP A 47 9.00 22.54 4.11
C ASP A 47 9.37 22.16 2.64
N VAL A 48 9.19 20.88 2.29
CA VAL A 48 9.45 20.38 0.93
C VAL A 48 8.15 20.29 0.14
N LYS A 49 8.24 20.46 -1.19
CA LYS A 49 7.08 20.40 -2.10
C LYS A 49 6.34 19.04 -1.94
N PRO A 50 5.13 19.00 -1.33
CA PRO A 50 4.50 17.74 -0.93
C PRO A 50 4.16 16.84 -2.12
N TRP A 51 3.77 17.45 -3.23
CA TRP A 51 3.43 16.74 -4.46
C TRP A 51 4.58 15.89 -5.01
N LYS A 52 5.83 16.36 -4.90
CA LYS A 52 6.99 15.62 -5.40
C LYS A 52 7.20 14.33 -4.59
N VAL A 53 7.16 14.45 -3.26
CA VAL A 53 7.37 13.31 -2.34
C VAL A 53 6.27 12.27 -2.49
N ILE A 54 5.01 12.70 -2.57
CA ILE A 54 3.86 11.80 -2.76
C ILE A 54 4.01 11.00 -4.06
N ILE A 55 4.35 11.67 -5.17
CA ILE A 55 4.51 11.00 -6.47
C ILE A 55 5.65 9.98 -6.43
N GLU A 56 6.82 10.34 -5.86
CA GLU A 56 7.95 9.41 -5.72
C GLU A 56 7.55 8.15 -4.94
N HIS A 57 6.85 8.32 -3.81
CA HIS A 57 6.42 7.20 -2.98
C HIS A 57 5.35 6.35 -3.66
N LEU A 58 4.38 6.96 -4.35
CA LEU A 58 3.35 6.24 -5.10
C LEU A 58 3.92 5.42 -6.26
N ILE A 59 4.93 5.95 -6.96
CA ILE A 59 5.62 5.23 -8.03
C ILE A 59 6.34 4.00 -7.47
N ILE A 60 7.16 4.18 -6.42
CA ILE A 60 7.89 3.08 -5.79
C ILE A 60 6.92 2.01 -5.28
N ALA A 61 5.86 2.43 -4.56
CA ALA A 61 4.86 1.51 -4.04
C ALA A 61 4.15 0.74 -5.16
N SER A 62 3.77 1.40 -6.26
CA SER A 62 3.13 0.75 -7.41
C SER A 62 4.06 -0.29 -8.06
N ILE A 63 5.34 0.04 -8.24
CA ILE A 63 6.33 -0.90 -8.79
C ILE A 63 6.43 -2.14 -7.90
N VAL A 64 6.55 -1.95 -6.59
CA VAL A 64 6.66 -3.06 -5.63
C VAL A 64 5.40 -3.93 -5.65
N ILE A 65 4.21 -3.32 -5.65
CA ILE A 65 2.93 -4.05 -5.68
C ILE A 65 2.84 -4.93 -6.94
N VAL A 66 3.11 -4.34 -8.11
CA VAL A 66 3.09 -5.06 -9.40
C VAL A 66 4.09 -6.21 -9.40
N ALA A 67 5.32 -5.96 -8.94
CA ALA A 67 6.35 -7.00 -8.85
C ALA A 67 5.90 -8.15 -7.93
N THR A 68 5.36 -7.84 -6.74
CA THR A 68 4.89 -8.88 -5.81
C THR A 68 3.72 -9.68 -6.36
N HIS A 69 2.82 -9.06 -7.13
CA HIS A 69 1.71 -9.77 -7.76
C HIS A 69 2.20 -10.78 -8.81
N TYR A 70 3.06 -10.35 -9.74
CA TYR A 70 3.63 -11.25 -10.76
C TYR A 70 4.47 -12.38 -10.15
N ILE A 71 5.27 -12.07 -9.14
CA ILE A 71 6.05 -13.10 -8.43
C ILE A 71 5.11 -14.08 -7.73
N GLY A 72 4.02 -13.61 -7.12
CA GLY A 72 3.01 -14.46 -6.51
C GLY A 72 2.35 -15.41 -7.52
N ASP A 73 1.94 -14.90 -8.67
CA ASP A 73 1.34 -15.70 -9.74
C ASP A 73 2.34 -16.71 -10.32
N TRP A 74 3.61 -16.33 -10.46
CA TRP A 74 4.67 -17.24 -10.89
C TRP A 74 4.91 -18.38 -9.89
N ILE A 75 5.00 -18.07 -8.60
CA ILE A 75 5.13 -19.09 -7.55
C ILE A 75 3.90 -19.99 -7.54
N GLY A 76 2.70 -19.42 -7.67
CA GLY A 76 1.45 -20.18 -7.73
C GLY A 76 1.37 -21.14 -8.91
N SER A 77 1.90 -20.76 -10.07
CA SER A 77 1.96 -21.64 -11.27
C SER A 77 3.11 -22.64 -11.26
N ALA A 78 4.21 -22.35 -10.57
CA ALA A 78 5.36 -23.24 -10.47
C ALA A 78 5.17 -24.35 -9.41
N PHE A 79 4.41 -24.07 -8.35
CA PHE A 79 4.24 -24.97 -7.20
C PHE A 79 2.79 -25.39 -6.91
N GLY A 80 1.79 -24.84 -7.61
CA GLY A 80 0.38 -25.21 -7.53
C GLY A 80 -0.07 -26.04 -8.72
#